data_AF-A0A1Z9TIC1-F1
#
_entry.id   AF-A0A1Z9TIC1-F1
#
_cell.length_a   1.000
_cell.length_b   1.000
_cell.length_c   1.000
_cell.angle_alpha   90.00
_cell.angle_beta   90.00
_cell.angle_gamma   90.00
#
_symmetry.space_group_name_H-M   'P 1'
#
loop_
_entity.id
_entity.type
_entity.pdbx_description
1 polymer ?
#
loop_
_entity_poly.entity_id
_entity_poly.type
_entity_poly.pdbx_seq_one_letter_code
_entity_poly.pdbx_strand_id
1 'polypeptide(L)'
;EIHCGSYCRSFDGNLPSADDEFLKIKNISELAYKEGIEVHAGHGLNYNTTRYLSSIKEIEELNIGFFIISEAIFKGLGNAIIDIRECMDEGRNLGEKN
;
A
#
# COMPACT_ATOMS: atom_id res chain seq x y z
N GLU A 1 -4.53 9.91 6.20
CA GLU A 1 -3.62 8.80 5.82
C GLU A 1 -3.50 7.78 6.93
N ILE A 2 -3.75 6.50 6.62
CA ILE A 2 -3.53 5.36 7.51
C ILE A 2 -2.05 4.99 7.49
N HIS A 3 -1.46 4.82 8.66
CA HIS A 3 -0.06 4.43 8.80
C HIS A 3 0.13 2.92 8.62
N CYS A 4 0.83 2.48 7.57
CA CYS A 4 1.00 1.07 7.22
C CYS A 4 2.33 0.45 7.72
N GLY A 5 3.11 1.13 8.56
CA GLY A 5 4.42 0.63 8.97
C GLY A 5 4.40 -0.72 9.71
N SER A 6 3.37 -1.01 10.51
CA SER A 6 3.24 -2.33 11.16
C SER A 6 2.99 -3.44 10.14
N TYR A 7 2.10 -3.18 9.17
CA TYR A 7 1.90 -4.07 8.03
C TYR A 7 3.20 -4.27 7.24
N CYS A 8 3.95 -3.20 6.93
CA CYS A 8 5.18 -3.34 6.16
C CYS A 8 6.25 -4.16 6.89
N ARG A 9 6.43 -3.96 8.20
CA ARG A 9 7.39 -4.71 9.03
C ARG A 9 7.02 -6.18 9.23
N SER A 10 5.75 -6.54 9.10
CA SER A 10 5.33 -7.95 9.19
C SER A 10 5.93 -8.83 8.08
N PHE A 11 6.36 -8.24 6.96
CA PHE A 11 7.10 -8.95 5.89
C PHE A 11 8.57 -9.18 6.23
N ASP A 12 9.11 -8.53 7.26
CA ASP A 12 10.49 -8.69 7.73
C ASP A 12 10.63 -9.85 8.73
N GLY A 13 9.57 -10.64 8.95
CA GLY A 13 9.55 -11.75 9.90
C GLY A 13 9.40 -11.34 11.37
N ASN A 14 9.25 -10.04 11.65
CA ASN A 14 8.94 -9.53 12.98
C ASN A 14 7.43 -9.37 13.13
N LEU A 15 6.82 -10.12 14.06
CA LEU A 15 5.39 -10.10 14.40
C LEU A 15 4.88 -8.65 14.59
N PRO A 16 3.64 -8.31 14.20
CA PRO A 16 2.42 -9.14 14.00
C PRO A 16 2.28 -9.82 12.62
N SER A 17 1.23 -10.65 12.44
CA SER A 17 0.88 -11.27 11.15
C SER A 17 0.53 -10.22 10.09
N ALA A 18 1.03 -10.40 8.87
CA ALA A 18 0.72 -9.52 7.75
C ALA A 18 -0.78 -9.50 7.42
N ASP A 19 -1.44 -10.64 7.54
CA ASP A 19 -2.88 -10.77 7.27
C ASP A 19 -3.71 -10.00 8.31
N ASP A 20 -3.30 -10.03 9.59
CA ASP A 20 -4.00 -9.31 10.66
C ASP A 20 -3.88 -7.79 10.48
N GLU A 21 -2.68 -7.29 10.15
CA GLU A 21 -2.48 -5.86 9.89
C GLU A 21 -3.17 -5.41 8.60
N PHE A 22 -3.16 -6.25 7.56
CA PHE A 22 -3.91 -5.98 6.33
C PHE A 22 -5.40 -5.86 6.63
N LEU A 23 -5.97 -6.79 7.41
CA LEU A 23 -7.39 -6.77 7.75
C LEU A 23 -7.75 -5.54 8.59
N LYS A 24 -6.87 -5.10 9.51
CA LYS A 24 -7.07 -3.84 10.24
C LYS A 24 -7.13 -2.65 9.30
N ILE A 25 -6.19 -2.54 8.35
CA ILE A 25 -6.14 -1.45 7.36
C ILE A 25 -7.40 -1.48 6.48
N LYS A 26 -7.81 -2.66 6.02
CA LYS A 26 -9.03 -2.83 5.23
C LYS A 26 -10.27 -2.37 6.00
N ASN A 27 -10.47 -2.88 7.21
CA ASN A 27 -11.65 -2.56 8.02
C ASN A 27 -11.76 -1.06 8.34
N ILE A 28 -10.64 -0.39 8.66
CA ILE A 28 -10.67 1.06 8.92
C ILE A 28 -10.89 1.87 7.64
N SER A 29 -10.40 1.38 6.49
CA SER A 29 -10.64 2.01 5.18
C SER A 29 -12.13 1.93 4.80
N GLU A 30 -12.75 0.76 4.95
CA GLU A 30 -14.18 0.54 4.74
C GLU A 30 -15.04 1.43 5.66
N LEU A 31 -14.67 1.52 6.94
CA LEU A 31 -15.37 2.37 7.90
C LEU A 31 -15.24 3.86 7.54
N ALA A 32 -14.02 4.33 7.28
CA ALA A 32 -13.78 5.74 6.95
C ALA A 32 -14.52 6.16 5.67
N TYR A 33 -14.47 5.31 4.63
CA TYR A 33 -15.21 5.55 3.39
C TYR A 33 -16.72 5.63 3.62
N LYS A 34 -17.29 4.72 4.43
CA LYS A 34 -18.71 4.75 4.80
C LYS A 34 -19.12 6.04 5.50
N GLU A 35 -18.23 6.62 6.30
CA GLU A 35 -18.44 7.90 6.99
C GLU A 35 -18.14 9.13 6.10
N GLY A 36 -17.83 8.93 4.81
CA GLY A 36 -17.55 9.99 3.85
C GLY A 36 -16.16 10.61 4.00
N ILE A 37 -15.21 9.89 4.61
CA ILE A 37 -13.81 10.32 4.76
C ILE A 37 -12.99 9.70 3.62
N GLU A 38 -12.29 10.54 2.86
CA GLU A 38 -11.34 10.09 1.84
C GLU A 38 -10.15 9.37 2.48
N VAL A 39 -9.87 8.15 2.04
CA VAL A 39 -8.87 7.29 2.68
C VAL A 39 -7.57 7.33 1.89
N HIS A 40 -6.51 7.80 2.54
CA HIS A 40 -5.14 7.64 2.04
C HIS A 40 -4.40 6.63 2.90
N ALA A 41 -3.34 6.02 2.39
CA ALA A 41 -2.47 5.14 3.17
C ALA A 41 -1.00 5.27 2.76
N GLY A 42 -0.07 4.88 3.62
CA GLY A 42 1.35 5.08 3.33
C GLY A 42 2.28 4.59 4.43
N HIS A 43 3.51 5.08 4.42
CA HIS A 43 4.59 4.75 5.36
C HIS A 43 5.12 3.30 5.28
N GLY A 44 6.36 3.16 4.78
CA GLY A 44 7.08 1.88 4.72
C GLY A 44 6.78 1.02 3.49
N LEU A 45 5.97 1.53 2.54
CA LEU A 45 5.54 0.79 1.36
C LEU A 45 6.71 0.46 0.42
N ASN A 46 6.66 -0.73 -0.15
CA ASN A 46 7.54 -1.25 -1.21
C ASN A 46 6.68 -1.86 -2.33
N TYR A 47 7.27 -2.49 -3.34
CA TYR A 47 6.50 -3.11 -4.45
C TYR A 47 5.40 -4.06 -3.97
N ASN A 48 5.73 -4.99 -3.07
CA ASN A 48 4.79 -6.01 -2.62
C ASN A 48 3.68 -5.42 -1.75
N THR A 49 4.04 -4.60 -0.77
CA THR A 49 3.04 -4.01 0.14
C THR A 49 2.16 -2.98 -0.57
N THR A 50 2.70 -2.25 -1.54
CA THR A 50 1.94 -1.36 -2.43
C THR A 50 0.92 -2.15 -3.25
N ARG A 51 1.35 -3.26 -3.87
CA ARG A 51 0.46 -4.14 -4.65
C ARG A 51 -0.70 -4.65 -3.80
N TYR A 52 -0.43 -5.18 -2.62
CA TYR A 52 -1.49 -5.72 -1.76
C TYR A 52 -2.43 -4.62 -1.25
N LEU A 53 -1.93 -3.50 -0.73
CA LEU A 53 -2.80 -2.43 -0.22
C LEU A 53 -3.62 -1.76 -1.32
N SER A 54 -3.11 -1.69 -2.55
CA SER A 54 -3.88 -1.17 -3.68
C SER A 54 -5.12 -2.01 -4.00
N SER A 55 -5.24 -3.24 -3.51
CA SER A 55 -6.45 -4.05 -3.67
C SER A 55 -7.63 -3.58 -2.80
N ILE A 56 -7.39 -2.74 -1.79
CA ILE A 56 -8.43 -2.13 -0.96
C ILE A 56 -9.01 -0.95 -1.75
N LYS A 57 -10.26 -1.07 -2.20
CA LYS A 57 -10.90 -0.12 -3.13
C LYS A 57 -11.11 1.25 -2.52
N GLU A 58 -11.33 1.30 -1.21
CA GLU A 58 -11.63 2.50 -0.44
C GLU A 58 -10.41 3.41 -0.27
N ILE A 59 -9.18 2.89 -0.40
CA ILE A 59 -7.97 3.71 -0.41
C ILE A 59 -7.92 4.45 -1.75
N GLU A 60 -7.91 5.77 -1.74
CA GLU A 60 -7.80 6.62 -2.93
C GLU A 60 -6.33 6.86 -3.33
N GLU A 61 -5.47 7.13 -2.34
CA GLU A 61 -4.07 7.49 -2.56
C GLU A 61 -3.10 6.69 -1.69
N LEU A 62 -1.98 6.27 -2.30
CA LEU A 62 -0.84 5.67 -1.59
C LEU A 62 0.36 6.63 -1.58
N ASN A 63 0.73 7.10 -0.39
CA ASN A 63 1.85 8.01 -0.17
C ASN A 63 3.17 7.24 0.05
N ILE A 64 4.04 7.28 -0.96
CA ILE A 64 5.28 6.50 -1.02
C ILE A 64 6.47 7.43 -1.23
N GLY A 65 7.40 7.46 -0.26
CA GLY A 65 8.58 8.33 -0.30
C GLY A 65 9.90 7.56 -0.39
N PHE A 66 10.42 7.14 0.78
CA PHE A 66 11.75 6.56 0.93
C PHE A 66 12.07 5.44 -0.06
N PHE A 67 11.11 4.53 -0.32
CA PHE A 67 11.31 3.41 -1.21
C PHE A 67 11.50 3.84 -2.68
N ILE A 68 10.67 4.75 -3.18
CA ILE A 68 10.82 5.31 -4.55
C ILE A 68 12.19 5.96 -4.71
N ILE A 69 12.61 6.78 -3.73
CA ILE A 69 13.91 7.44 -3.79
C ILE A 69 15.07 6.44 -3.72
N SER A 70 14.96 5.42 -2.88
CA SER A 70 15.98 4.37 -2.77
C SER A 70 16.16 3.61 -4.09
N GLU A 71 15.05 3.27 -4.74
CA GLU A 71 15.06 2.60 -6.05
C GLU A 71 15.55 3.52 -7.17
N ALA A 72 15.20 4.80 -7.11
CA ALA A 72 15.61 5.80 -8.10
C ALA A 72 17.14 5.97 -8.19
N ILE A 73 17.89 5.68 -7.12
CA ILE A 73 19.36 5.71 -7.13
C ILE A 73 19.94 4.71 -8.15
N PHE A 74 19.26 3.57 -8.36
CA PHE A 74 19.77 2.50 -9.22
C PHE A 74 19.21 2.55 -10.65
N LYS A 75 17.96 2.96 -10.82
CA LYS A 75 17.28 2.91 -12.14
C LYS A 75 16.68 4.24 -12.61
N GLY A 76 16.87 5.32 -11.84
CA GLY A 76 16.29 6.63 -12.10
C GLY A 76 14.86 6.80 -11.58
N LEU A 77 14.48 8.04 -11.27
CA LEU A 77 13.18 8.37 -10.65
C LEU A 77 11.99 8.00 -11.53
N GLY A 78 12.08 8.24 -12.84
CA GLY A 78 10.99 7.92 -13.78
C GLY A 78 10.62 6.43 -13.76
N ASN A 79 11.64 5.56 -13.85
CA ASN A 79 11.43 4.11 -13.81
C ASN A 79 10.92 3.64 -12.44
N ALA A 80 11.44 4.21 -11.34
CA ALA A 80 10.93 3.88 -9.99
C ALA A 80 9.45 4.23 -9.80
N ILE A 81 8.98 5.34 -10.38
CA ILE A 81 7.56 5.72 -10.34
C ILE A 81 6.71 4.78 -11.20
N ILE A 82 7.17 4.43 -12.41
CA ILE A 82 6.45 3.50 -13.29
C ILE A 82 6.27 2.14 -12.62
N ASP A 83 7.33 1.57 -12.06
CA ASP A 83 7.28 0.25 -11.42
C ASP A 83 6.31 0.23 -10.21
N ILE A 84 6.25 1.32 -9.44
CA ILE A 84 5.27 1.47 -8.36
C ILE A 84 3.85 1.57 -8.92
N ARG A 85 3.64 2.34 -9.99
CA ARG A 85 2.32 2.46 -10.62
C ARG A 85 1.81 1.12 -11.13
N GLU A 86 2.68 0.33 -11.77
CA GLU A 86 2.35 -1.02 -12.23
C GLU A 86 1.93 -1.92 -11.06
N CYS A 87 2.65 -1.86 -9.93
CA CYS A 87 2.25 -2.58 -8.71
C CYS A 87 0.86 -2.16 -8.21
N MET A 88 0.53 -0.87 -8.27
CA MET A 88 -0.81 -0.38 -7.89
C MET A 88 -1.88 -0.93 -8.83
N ASP A 89 -1.65 -0.90 -10.14
CA ASP A 89 -2.58 -1.39 -11.15
C ASP A 89 -2.81 -2.91 -11.01
N GLU A 90 -1.74 -3.68 -10.78
CA GLU A 90 -1.83 -5.10 -10.45
C GLU A 90 -2.71 -5.34 -9.21
N GLY A 91 -2.49 -4.57 -8.14
CA GLY A 91 -3.28 -4.65 -6.92
C GLY A 91 -4.77 -4.37 -7.11
N ARG A 92 -5.11 -3.32 -7.87
CA ARG A 92 -6.49 -2.95 -8.19
C ARG A 92 -7.21 -4.07 -8.95
N ASN A 93 -6.53 -4.65 -9.95
CA ASN A 93 -7.06 -5.77 -10.74
C ASN A 93 -7.29 -7.04 -9.91
N LEU A 94 -6.55 -7.25 -8.82
CA LEU A 94 -6.80 -8.36 -7.88
C LEU A 94 -8.08 -8.13 -7.05
N GLY A 95 -8.35 -6.88 -6.66
CA GLY A 95 -9.55 -6.50 -5.91
C GLY A 95 -10.85 -6.55 -6.72
N GLU A 96 -10.78 -6.49 -8.04
CA GLU A 96 -11.95 -6.58 -8.93
C GLU A 96 -12.43 -8.01 -9.20
N LYS A 97 -11.56 -9.02 -9.02
CA LYS A 97 -11.86 -10.43 -9.26
C LYS A 97 -12.49 -11.16 -8.06
N ASN A 98 -12.61 -10.48 -6.92
CA ASN A 98 -13.24 -10.97 -5.69
C ASN A 98 -14.53 -10.20 -5.42
#